data_AF-A0A7C5WVI5-F1
#
_entry.id   AF-A0A7C5WVI5-F1
#
_cell.length_a   1.000
_cell.length_b   1.000
_cell.length_c   1.000
_cell.angle_alpha   90.00
_cell.angle_beta   90.00
_cell.angle_gamma   90.00
#
_symmetry.space_group_name_H-M   'P 1'
#
loop_
_entity.id
_entity.type
_entity.pdbx_description
1 polymer ?
#
loop_
_entity_poly.entity_id
_entity_poly.type
_entity_poly.pdbx_seq_one_letter_code
_entity_poly.pdbx_strand_id
1 'polypeptide(L)'
;MNLGLWAAATTGVLIAIIGPVNAALQARLGTWGMVAVVHLLGLAVGVVGLLLFERGPAAARADGTLRFLLLAGVVLALAVLAWAFRAAPDEGIPAFAFLGGILGALVVVGTIVAIQHLGVLAALVAIVSSQLIAAALIDQFGLFELPMIALTPTRALGLLLVLAGVFMVAREG
;
A
#
# COMPACT_ATOMS: atom_id res chain seq x y z
N MET A 1 -5.26 23.36 4.46
CA MET A 1 -4.34 22.54 3.63
C MET A 1 -5.19 21.67 2.71
N ASN A 2 -4.86 21.56 1.42
CA ASN A 2 -5.70 20.90 0.39
C ASN A 2 -5.80 19.38 0.65
N LEU A 3 -7.01 18.82 0.59
CA LEU A 3 -7.29 17.38 0.76
C LEU A 3 -6.45 16.51 -0.19
N GLY A 4 -6.24 16.95 -1.43
CA GLY A 4 -5.43 16.21 -2.40
C GLY A 4 -3.96 16.06 -1.98
N LEU A 5 -3.37 17.10 -1.37
CA LEU A 5 -1.99 17.05 -0.87
C LEU A 5 -1.86 16.12 0.33
N TRP A 6 -2.86 16.13 1.21
CA TRP A 6 -2.90 15.18 2.33
C TRP A 6 -2.98 13.74 1.84
N ALA A 7 -3.90 13.45 0.90
CA ALA A 7 -4.04 12.12 0.31
C ALA A 7 -2.74 11.66 -0.36
N ALA A 8 -2.09 12.52 -1.13
CA ALA A 8 -0.81 12.22 -1.77
C ALA A 8 0.30 11.93 -0.73
N ALA A 9 0.42 12.79 0.29
CA ALA A 9 1.44 12.65 1.33
C ALA A 9 1.27 11.35 2.13
N THR A 10 0.05 11.04 2.56
CA THR A 10 -0.23 9.79 3.28
C THR A 10 0.01 8.59 2.37
N THR A 11 -0.40 8.67 1.09
CA THR A 11 -0.20 7.58 0.13
C THR A 11 1.29 7.27 -0.07
N GLY A 12 2.14 8.29 -0.26
CA GLY A 12 3.57 8.07 -0.40
C GLY A 12 4.20 7.42 0.82
N VAL A 13 3.82 7.85 2.03
CA VAL A 13 4.25 7.22 3.29
C VAL A 13 3.82 5.75 3.34
N LEU A 14 2.56 5.45 2.99
CA LEU A 14 2.07 4.07 2.96
C LEU A 14 2.84 3.20 1.96
N ILE A 15 3.15 3.72 0.77
CA ILE A 15 3.96 2.99 -0.22
C ILE A 15 5.36 2.69 0.34
N ALA A 16 5.98 3.64 1.04
CA ALA A 16 7.28 3.42 1.68
C ALA A 16 7.24 2.31 2.74
N ILE A 17 6.11 2.17 3.46
CA ILE A 17 5.89 1.13 4.49
C ILE A 17 5.59 -0.24 3.86
N ILE A 18 4.92 -0.31 2.71
CA ILE A 18 4.58 -1.57 2.03
C ILE A 18 5.83 -2.41 1.74
N GLY A 19 6.95 -1.77 1.36
CA GLY A 19 8.20 -2.47 1.07
C GLY A 19 8.70 -3.34 2.24
N PRO A 20 9.01 -2.74 3.41
CA PRO A 20 9.41 -3.49 4.62
C PRO A 20 8.36 -4.51 5.08
N VAL A 21 7.07 -4.16 5.06
CA VAL A 21 5.97 -5.06 5.43
C VAL A 21 5.96 -6.31 4.56
N ASN A 22 6.06 -6.15 3.24
CA ASN A 22 6.10 -7.27 2.31
C ASN A 22 7.40 -8.06 2.42
N ALA A 23 8.54 -7.41 2.67
CA ALA A 23 9.82 -8.08 2.86
C ALA A 23 9.80 -9.01 4.10
N ALA A 24 9.21 -8.56 5.20
CA ALA A 24 9.04 -9.38 6.41
C ALA A 24 8.22 -10.65 6.13
N LEU A 25 7.16 -10.53 5.35
CA LEU A 25 6.32 -11.67 4.95
C LEU A 25 7.02 -12.58 3.92
N GLN A 26 7.71 -11.98 2.96
CA GLN A 26 8.44 -12.68 1.89
C GLN A 26 9.60 -13.52 2.43
N ALA A 27 10.28 -13.05 3.47
CA ALA A 27 11.38 -13.78 4.11
C ALA A 27 10.96 -15.14 4.69
N ARG A 28 9.66 -15.36 4.88
CA ARG A 28 9.09 -16.53 5.57
C ARG A 28 8.23 -17.37 4.63
N LEU A 29 7.39 -16.73 3.83
CA LEU A 29 6.47 -17.41 2.90
C LEU A 29 7.02 -17.52 1.46
N GLY A 30 8.20 -16.95 1.20
CA GLY A 30 8.72 -16.76 -0.16
C GLY A 30 7.90 -15.75 -0.97
N THR A 31 8.35 -15.47 -2.19
CA THR A 31 7.72 -14.47 -3.06
C THR A 31 6.26 -14.81 -3.38
N TRP A 32 5.99 -16.06 -3.76
CA TRP A 32 4.64 -16.48 -4.14
C TRP A 32 3.67 -16.52 -2.96
N GLY A 33 4.13 -16.95 -1.77
CA GLY A 33 3.33 -16.94 -0.56
C GLY A 33 2.97 -15.52 -0.12
N MET A 34 3.95 -14.61 -0.10
CA MET A 34 3.70 -13.19 0.17
C MET A 34 2.73 -12.56 -0.83
N VAL A 35 2.93 -12.79 -2.13
CA VAL A 35 2.03 -12.28 -3.19
C VAL A 35 0.61 -12.78 -2.99
N ALA A 36 0.43 -14.09 -2.73
CA ALA A 36 -0.88 -14.66 -2.48
C ALA A 36 -1.55 -14.00 -1.25
N VAL A 37 -0.83 -13.88 -0.13
CA VAL A 37 -1.38 -13.28 1.09
C VAL A 37 -1.80 -11.83 0.87
N VAL A 38 -0.91 -11.01 0.32
CA VAL A 38 -1.15 -9.57 0.11
C VAL A 38 -2.32 -9.34 -0.83
N HIS A 39 -2.40 -10.08 -1.94
CA HIS A 39 -3.47 -9.88 -2.93
C HIS A 39 -4.81 -10.49 -2.48
N LEU A 40 -4.82 -11.63 -1.80
CA LEU A 40 -6.05 -12.21 -1.26
C LEU A 40 -6.65 -11.31 -0.16
N LEU A 41 -5.81 -10.76 0.73
CA LEU A 41 -6.25 -9.78 1.73
C LEU A 41 -6.72 -8.48 1.08
N GLY A 42 -5.96 -7.94 0.11
CA GLY A 42 -6.34 -6.74 -0.62
C GLY A 42 -7.66 -6.89 -1.37
N LEU A 43 -7.86 -8.04 -2.03
CA LEU A 43 -9.11 -8.38 -2.70
C LEU A 43 -10.26 -8.51 -1.69
N ALA A 44 -10.05 -9.19 -0.57
CA ALA A 44 -11.05 -9.34 0.48
C ALA A 44 -11.53 -7.96 1.00
N VAL A 45 -10.59 -7.08 1.32
CA VAL A 45 -10.87 -5.72 1.79
C VAL A 45 -11.59 -4.90 0.72
N GLY A 46 -11.12 -4.97 -0.53
CA GLY A 46 -11.73 -4.25 -1.65
C GLY A 46 -13.16 -4.69 -1.94
N VAL A 47 -13.42 -6.00 -1.95
CA VAL A 47 -14.76 -6.57 -2.15
C VAL A 47 -15.69 -6.23 -1.00
N VAL A 48 -15.23 -6.37 0.26
CA VAL A 48 -16.03 -5.97 1.42
C VAL A 48 -16.35 -4.47 1.36
N GLY A 49 -15.37 -3.63 1.02
CA GLY A 49 -15.57 -2.20 0.83
C GLY A 49 -16.63 -1.89 -0.24
N LEU A 50 -16.53 -2.54 -1.41
CA LEU A 50 -17.53 -2.44 -2.48
C LEU A 50 -18.92 -2.81 -1.97
N LEU A 51 -19.06 -3.94 -1.28
CA LEU A 51 -20.37 -4.44 -0.83
C LEU A 51 -21.02 -3.56 0.24
N LEU A 52 -20.22 -2.92 1.11
CA LEU A 52 -20.72 -2.11 2.22
C LEU A 52 -20.98 -0.65 1.83
N PHE A 53 -20.09 -0.07 1.03
CA PHE A 53 -20.06 1.38 0.79
C PHE A 53 -20.49 1.80 -0.63
N GLU A 54 -20.34 0.93 -1.65
CA GLU A 54 -20.78 1.29 -3.00
C GLU A 54 -22.31 1.30 -3.06
N ARG A 55 -22.87 2.47 -3.36
CA ARG A 55 -24.33 2.67 -3.57
C ARG A 55 -24.65 3.13 -5.00
N GLY A 56 -23.63 3.25 -5.85
CA GLY A 56 -23.73 3.75 -7.21
C GLY A 56 -24.09 2.68 -8.25
N PRO A 57 -23.87 2.98 -9.55
CA PRO A 57 -24.20 2.08 -10.66
C PRO A 57 -23.53 0.71 -10.58
N ALA A 58 -22.37 0.60 -9.92
CA ALA A 58 -21.71 -0.69 -9.69
C ALA A 58 -22.52 -1.56 -8.71
N ALA A 59 -23.08 -0.97 -7.64
CA ALA A 59 -23.95 -1.67 -6.72
C ALA A 59 -25.31 -2.05 -7.33
N ALA A 60 -25.81 -1.25 -8.27
CA ALA A 60 -27.04 -1.56 -9.02
C ALA A 60 -26.86 -2.73 -9.99
N ARG A 61 -25.64 -2.94 -10.52
CA ARG A 61 -25.27 -4.08 -11.38
C ARG A 61 -24.97 -5.36 -10.60
N ALA A 62 -24.67 -5.24 -9.30
CA ALA A 62 -24.43 -6.37 -8.42
C ALA A 62 -25.77 -6.94 -7.94
N ASP A 63 -26.36 -7.80 -8.76
CA ASP A 63 -27.53 -8.60 -8.39
C ASP A 63 -27.23 -9.55 -7.22
N GLY A 64 -28.27 -10.22 -6.70
CA GLY A 64 -28.14 -11.10 -5.52
C GLY A 64 -27.11 -12.22 -5.74
N THR A 65 -27.02 -12.74 -6.96
CA THR A 65 -26.08 -13.80 -7.34
C THR A 65 -24.64 -13.30 -7.34
N LEU A 66 -24.35 -12.14 -7.97
CA LEU A 66 -22.99 -11.59 -7.99
C LEU A 66 -22.51 -11.23 -6.58
N ARG A 67 -23.38 -10.61 -5.76
CA ARG A 67 -23.04 -10.29 -4.37
C ARG A 67 -22.72 -11.53 -3.55
N PHE A 68 -23.51 -12.60 -3.72
CA PHE A 68 -23.25 -13.88 -3.08
C PHE A 68 -21.90 -14.47 -3.52
N LEU A 69 -21.61 -14.49 -4.83
CA LEU A 69 -20.34 -15.00 -5.35
C LEU A 69 -19.13 -14.20 -4.85
N LEU A 70 -19.25 -12.87 -4.80
CA LEU A 70 -18.22 -12.00 -4.25
C LEU A 70 -17.95 -12.30 -2.77
N LEU A 71 -18.99 -12.43 -1.95
CA LEU A 71 -18.87 -12.82 -0.54
C LEU A 71 -18.26 -14.22 -0.37
N ALA A 72 -18.73 -15.20 -1.16
CA ALA A 72 -18.20 -16.56 -1.14
C ALA A 72 -16.71 -16.57 -1.52
N GLY A 73 -16.30 -15.75 -2.50
CA GLY A 73 -14.91 -15.56 -2.88
C GLY A 73 -14.05 -14.97 -1.76
N VAL A 74 -14.58 -13.97 -1.02
CA VAL A 74 -13.89 -13.43 0.18
C VAL A 74 -13.74 -14.48 1.26
N VAL A 75 -14.81 -15.22 1.58
CA VAL A 75 -14.77 -16.29 2.60
C VAL A 75 -13.77 -17.37 2.20
N LEU A 76 -13.74 -17.77 0.93
CA LEU A 76 -12.78 -18.73 0.41
C LEU A 76 -11.34 -18.19 0.52
N ALA A 77 -11.09 -16.93 0.14
CA ALA A 77 -9.78 -16.31 0.26
C ALA A 77 -9.28 -16.30 1.72
N LEU A 78 -10.15 -15.93 2.66
CA LEU A 78 -9.84 -15.95 4.09
C LEU A 78 -9.63 -17.38 4.62
N ALA A 79 -10.40 -18.35 4.15
CA ALA A 79 -10.23 -19.75 4.52
C ALA A 79 -8.90 -20.34 4.01
N VAL A 80 -8.51 -20.01 2.77
CA VAL A 80 -7.21 -20.39 2.19
C VAL A 80 -6.06 -19.78 2.99
N LEU A 81 -6.18 -18.49 3.36
CA LEU A 81 -5.21 -17.82 4.23
C LEU A 81 -5.11 -18.50 5.60
N ALA A 82 -6.25 -18.75 6.25
CA ALA A 82 -6.28 -19.40 7.57
C ALA A 82 -5.69 -20.81 7.53
N TRP A 83 -5.98 -21.59 6.48
CA TRP A 83 -5.37 -22.89 6.25
C TRP A 83 -3.85 -22.77 6.04
N ALA A 84 -3.41 -21.85 5.18
CA ALA A 84 -1.99 -21.62 4.91
C ALA A 84 -1.21 -21.22 6.18
N PHE A 85 -1.80 -20.40 7.05
CA PHE A 85 -1.19 -20.02 8.33
C PHE A 85 -1.16 -21.16 9.34
N ARG A 86 -2.22 -21.97 9.42
CA ARG A 86 -2.23 -23.14 10.32
C ARG A 86 -1.23 -24.22 9.87
N ALA A 87 -0.98 -24.31 8.56
CA ALA A 87 -0.01 -25.23 7.99
C ALA A 87 1.43 -24.69 8.00
N ALA A 88 1.61 -23.38 8.26
CA ALA A 88 2.92 -22.78 8.39
C ALA A 88 3.58 -23.23 9.70
N PRO A 89 4.90 -23.52 9.72
CA PRO A 89 5.62 -23.75 10.96
C PRO A 89 5.53 -22.51 11.87
N ASP A 90 5.70 -22.67 13.19
CA ASP A 90 5.80 -21.58 14.16
C ASP A 90 7.06 -20.72 13.90
N GLU A 91 7.05 -19.98 12.81
CA GLU A 91 8.03 -18.96 12.51
C GLU A 91 7.42 -17.64 12.96
N GLY A 92 8.10 -16.95 13.89
CA GLY A 92 7.66 -15.67 14.44
C GLY A 92 7.59 -14.56 13.38
N ILE A 93 6.58 -14.61 12.51
CA ILE A 93 6.27 -13.56 11.54
C ILE A 93 5.68 -12.39 12.34
N PRO A 94 6.24 -11.18 12.24
CA PRO A 94 5.71 -10.04 12.97
C PRO A 94 4.31 -9.69 12.46
N ALA A 95 3.38 -9.40 13.37
CA ALA A 95 1.98 -9.19 13.04
C ALA A 95 1.75 -8.07 12.00
N PHE A 96 2.62 -7.06 11.96
CA PHE A 96 2.53 -5.98 10.99
C PHE A 96 2.75 -6.44 9.54
N ALA A 97 3.45 -7.56 9.31
CA ALA A 97 3.73 -8.10 7.98
C ALA A 97 2.45 -8.46 7.21
N PHE A 98 1.35 -8.74 7.94
CA PHE A 98 0.05 -9.07 7.35
C PHE A 98 -0.74 -7.85 6.87
N LEU A 99 -0.27 -6.63 7.17
CA LEU A 99 -0.98 -5.41 6.76
C LEU A 99 -0.81 -5.09 5.27
N GLY A 100 0.13 -5.74 4.56
CA GLY A 100 0.47 -5.39 3.18
C GLY A 100 -0.73 -5.28 2.23
N GLY A 101 -1.70 -6.21 2.33
CA GLY A 101 -2.92 -6.18 1.52
C GLY A 101 -3.85 -5.02 1.84
N ILE A 102 -4.00 -4.69 3.14
CA ILE A 102 -4.79 -3.55 3.60
C ILE A 102 -4.12 -2.22 3.18
N LEU A 103 -2.81 -2.10 3.39
CA LEU A 103 -2.04 -0.93 3.00
C LEU A 103 -2.11 -0.70 1.49
N GLY A 104 -2.02 -1.76 0.69
CA GLY A 104 -2.19 -1.70 -0.76
C GLY A 104 -3.56 -1.15 -1.17
N ALA A 105 -4.65 -1.62 -0.55
CA ALA A 105 -5.99 -1.09 -0.80
C ALA A 105 -6.11 0.40 -0.46
N LEU A 106 -5.53 0.84 0.68
CA LEU A 106 -5.49 2.24 1.07
C LEU A 106 -4.67 3.10 0.09
N VAL A 107 -3.55 2.59 -0.41
CA VAL A 107 -2.72 3.27 -1.42
C VAL A 107 -3.51 3.48 -2.72
N VAL A 108 -4.30 2.50 -3.16
CA VAL A 108 -5.16 2.67 -4.34
C VAL A 108 -6.16 3.81 -4.11
N VAL A 109 -6.87 3.80 -2.99
CA VAL A 109 -7.85 4.86 -2.65
C VAL A 109 -7.17 6.22 -2.56
N GLY A 110 -6.06 6.32 -1.83
CA GLY A 110 -5.33 7.57 -1.65
C GLY A 110 -4.77 8.13 -2.96
N THR A 111 -4.27 7.25 -3.85
CA THR A 111 -3.83 7.64 -5.19
C THR A 111 -4.99 8.19 -6.03
N ILE A 112 -6.15 7.53 -6.00
CA ILE A 112 -7.35 8.01 -6.70
C ILE A 112 -7.74 9.40 -6.18
N VAL A 113 -7.86 9.57 -4.86
CA VAL A 113 -8.23 10.86 -4.24
C VAL A 113 -7.24 11.95 -4.60
N ALA A 114 -5.93 11.67 -4.56
CA ALA A 114 -4.89 12.62 -4.94
C ALA A 114 -5.04 13.05 -6.40
N ILE A 115 -5.21 12.10 -7.32
CA ILE A 115 -5.38 12.38 -8.76
C ILE A 115 -6.64 13.21 -9.03
N GLN A 116 -7.76 12.91 -8.37
CA GLN A 116 -9.02 13.64 -8.58
C GLN A 116 -8.94 15.12 -8.15
N HIS A 117 -8.07 15.45 -7.18
CA HIS A 117 -7.97 16.81 -6.63
C HIS A 117 -6.78 17.61 -7.17
N LEU A 118 -5.70 16.93 -7.60
CA LEU A 118 -4.46 17.57 -8.03
C LEU A 118 -4.18 17.38 -9.53
N GLY A 119 -4.88 16.47 -10.21
CA GLY A 119 -4.48 15.97 -11.52
C GLY A 119 -3.39 14.91 -11.43
N VAL A 120 -3.18 14.14 -12.50
CA VAL A 120 -2.30 12.96 -12.50
C VAL A 120 -0.86 13.32 -12.17
N LEU A 121 -0.29 14.31 -12.88
CA LEU A 121 1.12 14.68 -12.73
C LEU A 121 1.42 15.16 -11.31
N ALA A 122 0.69 16.16 -10.81
CA ALA A 122 0.93 16.72 -9.49
C ALA A 122 0.68 15.70 -8.36
N ALA A 123 -0.30 14.80 -8.50
CA ALA A 123 -0.55 13.73 -7.55
C ALA A 123 0.64 12.76 -7.48
N LEU A 124 1.12 12.26 -8.62
CA LEU A 124 2.25 11.33 -8.66
C LEU A 124 3.53 11.97 -8.11
N VAL A 125 3.80 13.22 -8.46
CA VAL A 125 4.95 13.97 -7.95
C VAL A 125 4.89 14.10 -6.42
N ALA A 126 3.74 14.47 -5.86
CA ALA A 126 3.56 14.61 -4.41
C ALA A 126 3.65 13.25 -3.67
N ILE A 127 3.10 12.18 -4.25
CA ILE A 127 3.22 10.81 -3.73
C ILE A 127 4.69 10.39 -3.70
N VAL A 128 5.41 10.54 -4.81
CA VAL A 128 6.83 10.14 -4.88
C VAL A 128 7.68 10.97 -3.92
N SER A 129 7.41 12.27 -3.78
CA SER A 129 8.15 13.14 -2.84
C SER A 129 8.05 12.63 -1.41
N SER A 130 6.82 12.40 -0.95
CA SER A 130 6.55 11.95 0.41
C SER A 130 7.03 10.51 0.64
N GLN A 131 6.94 9.65 -0.38
CA GLN A 131 7.49 8.29 -0.37
C GLN A 131 9.01 8.29 -0.17
N LEU A 132 9.74 9.13 -0.89
CA LEU A 132 11.20 9.19 -0.79
C LEU A 132 11.66 9.72 0.57
N ILE A 133 10.98 10.74 1.09
CA ILE A 133 11.25 11.26 2.43
C ILE A 133 10.96 10.18 3.48
N ALA A 134 9.81 9.50 3.39
CA ALA A 134 9.46 8.42 4.30
C ALA A 134 10.47 7.26 4.25
N ALA A 135 10.88 6.85 3.06
CA ALA A 135 11.89 5.79 2.87
C ALA A 135 13.23 6.18 3.49
N ALA A 136 13.69 7.42 3.31
CA ALA A 136 14.92 7.90 3.93
C ALA A 136 14.84 7.90 5.47
N LEU A 137 13.68 8.21 6.04
CA LEU A 137 13.46 8.13 7.48
C LEU A 137 13.45 6.68 7.98
N ILE A 138 12.78 5.77 7.24
CA ILE A 138 12.77 4.33 7.55
C ILE A 138 14.20 3.78 7.61
N ASP A 139 15.02 4.10 6.60
CA ASP A 139 16.43 3.71 6.53
C ASP A 139 17.25 4.32 7.66
N GLN A 140 17.10 5.63 7.91
CA GLN A 140 17.90 6.35 8.89
C GLN A 140 17.66 5.86 10.32
N PHE A 141 16.45 5.40 10.63
CA PHE A 141 16.09 4.94 11.98
C PHE A 141 16.02 3.41 12.09
N GLY A 142 16.24 2.65 11.02
CA GLY A 142 16.14 1.18 11.04
C GLY A 142 14.75 0.68 11.41
N LEU A 143 13.70 1.36 10.93
CA LEU A 143 12.31 0.98 11.25
C LEU A 143 11.98 -0.40 10.63
N PHE A 144 11.01 -1.11 11.22
CA PHE A 144 10.55 -2.43 10.77
C PHE A 144 11.63 -3.53 10.80
N GLU A 145 12.51 -3.49 11.81
CA GLU A 145 13.61 -4.47 12.00
C GLU A 145 14.65 -4.46 10.86
N LEU A 146 14.67 -3.38 10.07
CA LEU A 146 15.65 -3.18 9.02
C LEU A 146 16.99 -2.69 9.58
N PRO A 147 18.11 -3.05 8.95
CA PRO A 147 19.40 -2.48 9.32
C PRO A 147 19.41 -0.96 9.12
N MET A 148 19.91 -0.23 10.11
CA MET A 148 20.02 1.23 10.04
C MET A 148 21.02 1.63 8.96
N ILE A 149 20.56 2.44 7.99
CA ILE A 149 21.39 2.97 6.90
C ILE A 149 21.48 4.48 7.05
N ALA A 150 22.63 4.96 7.55
CA ALA A 150 22.86 6.37 7.79
C ALA A 150 22.64 7.23 6.53
N LEU A 151 22.01 8.40 6.71
CA LEU A 151 21.84 9.40 5.67
C LEU A 151 23.14 10.18 5.51
N THR A 152 24.05 9.67 4.68
CA THR A 152 25.32 10.35 4.38
C THR A 152 25.08 11.65 3.60
N PRO A 153 26.01 12.61 3.64
CA PRO A 153 25.88 13.86 2.86
C PRO A 153 25.62 13.62 1.37
N THR A 154 26.26 12.58 0.79
CA THR A 154 26.04 12.20 -0.61
C THR A 154 24.62 11.70 -0.87
N ARG A 155 24.06 10.86 0.03
CA ARG A 155 22.67 10.39 -0.07
C ARG A 155 21.69 11.53 0.13
N ALA A 156 21.97 12.43 1.08
CA ALA A 156 21.16 13.63 1.30
C ALA A 156 21.14 14.54 0.07
N LEU A 157 22.30 14.80 -0.55
CA LEU A 157 22.39 15.56 -1.80
C LEU A 157 21.63 14.87 -2.94
N GLY A 158 21.79 13.56 -3.10
CA GLY A 158 21.03 12.79 -4.09
C GLY A 158 19.52 12.89 -3.88
N LEU A 159 19.05 12.75 -2.64
CA LEU A 159 17.64 12.93 -2.28
C LEU A 159 17.16 14.35 -2.60
N LEU A 160 17.93 15.37 -2.27
CA LEU A 160 17.61 16.77 -2.61
C LEU A 160 17.52 16.99 -4.12
N LEU A 161 18.41 16.40 -4.92
CA LEU A 161 18.36 16.49 -6.38
C LEU A 161 17.10 15.82 -6.96
N VAL A 162 16.73 14.65 -6.43
CA VAL A 162 15.49 13.97 -6.85
C VAL A 162 14.26 14.80 -6.47
N LEU A 163 14.21 15.33 -5.25
CA LEU A 163 13.12 16.20 -4.80
C LEU A 163 13.06 17.51 -5.59
N ALA A 164 14.20 18.05 -6.02
CA ALA A 164 14.26 19.22 -6.90
C ALA A 164 13.69 18.89 -8.30
N GLY A 165 14.07 17.75 -8.89
CA GLY A 165 13.51 17.32 -10.19
C GLY A 165 12.00 17.11 -10.14
N VAL A 166 11.53 16.46 -9.08
CA VAL A 166 10.12 16.32 -8.71
C VAL A 166 9.44 17.69 -8.61
N PHE A 167 10.01 18.65 -7.89
CA PHE A 167 9.46 20.00 -7.77
C PHE A 167 9.40 20.76 -9.11
N MET A 168 10.41 20.62 -9.96
CA MET A 168 10.42 21.22 -11.31
C MET A 168 9.26 20.70 -12.14
N VAL A 169 9.04 19.38 -12.15
CA VAL A 169 7.91 18.75 -12.87
C VAL A 169 6.56 19.24 -12.32
N ALA A 170 6.42 19.42 -11.00
CA ALA A 170 5.19 19.93 -10.41
C ALA A 170 4.90 21.41 -10.72
N ARG A 171 5.88 22.19 -11.18
CA ARG A 171 5.71 23.63 -11.41
C ARG A 171 5.22 23.97 -12.83
N GLU A 172 5.33 23.04 -13.77
CA GLU A 172 4.96 23.24 -15.19
C GLU A 172 3.52 22.78 -15.54
N GLY A 173 2.72 22.37 -14.54
CA GLY A 173 1.30 22.03 -14.68
C GLY A 173 0.40 23.02 -13.95
#